data_AF-A0A1Z1ML72-F1
#
_entry.id   AF-A0A1Z1ML72-F1
#
_cell.length_a   1.000
_cell.length_b   1.000
_cell.length_c   1.000
_cell.angle_alpha   90.00
_cell.angle_beta   90.00
_cell.angle_gamma   90.00
#
_symmetry.space_group_name_H-M   'P 1'
#
loop_
_entity.id
_entity.type
_entity.pdbx_description
1 polymer ?
#
loop_
_entity_poly.entity_id
_entity_poly.type
_entity_poly.pdbx_seq_one_letter_code
_entity_poly.pdbx_strand_id
1 'polypeptide(L)'
;MFSTKSDCPVPFNQQPLNEYLALKESFLFAWSVSSQRSFTFGFLYLAIFLFIFFSIFISLFTNLHSFLQFVLSDLFVVNLVLFILFIRLYLGWSYIIKRLMSATIFYEESGWYDGQVWIKTSDYLTQDRLIGLYQVMPFILRIKYIFFITWLNFFVIYLFNYIF
;
A
#
# COMPACT_ATOMS: atom_id res chain seq x y z
N MET A 1 7.83 10.05 -30.12
CA MET A 1 6.44 10.52 -30.26
C MET A 1 6.42 11.92 -29.68
N PHE A 2 6.19 12.93 -30.50
CA PHE A 2 6.23 14.34 -30.09
C PHE A 2 5.14 14.59 -29.04
N SER A 3 5.51 14.80 -27.78
CA SER A 3 4.58 15.39 -26.83
C SER A 3 4.41 16.84 -27.22
N THR A 4 3.21 17.24 -27.60
CA THR A 4 2.78 18.63 -27.50
C THR A 4 3.29 19.15 -26.17
N LYS A 5 4.16 20.17 -26.17
CA LYS A 5 4.58 20.85 -24.94
C LYS A 5 3.29 21.21 -24.23
N SER A 6 2.96 20.45 -23.20
CA SER A 6 1.91 20.86 -22.30
C SER A 6 2.51 21.96 -21.45
N ASP A 7 1.79 23.07 -21.30
CA ASP A 7 2.22 24.27 -20.56
C ASP A 7 2.32 24.04 -19.04
N CYS A 8 2.66 22.82 -18.62
CA CYS A 8 2.84 22.44 -17.23
C CYS A 8 4.28 22.75 -16.82
N PRO A 9 4.53 23.70 -15.91
CA PRO A 9 5.86 24.02 -15.43
C PRO A 9 6.42 22.94 -14.48
N VAL A 10 5.55 22.04 -13.99
CA VAL A 10 5.92 20.99 -13.03
C VAL A 10 6.84 19.96 -13.72
N PRO A 11 8.04 19.70 -13.16
CA PRO A 11 8.94 18.66 -13.65
C PRO A 11 8.25 17.30 -13.76
N PHE A 12 8.57 16.54 -14.82
CA PHE A 12 7.90 15.28 -15.15
C PHE A 12 7.74 14.34 -13.95
N ASN A 13 8.79 14.10 -13.17
CA ASN A 13 8.76 13.16 -12.04
C ASN A 13 7.91 13.64 -10.85
N GLN A 14 7.63 14.94 -10.77
CA GLN A 14 6.83 15.56 -9.70
C GLN A 14 5.36 15.73 -10.12
N GLN A 15 4.98 15.29 -11.32
CA GLN A 15 3.60 15.33 -11.78
C GLN A 15 2.82 14.15 -11.13
N PRO A 16 1.62 14.38 -10.55
CA PRO A 16 0.84 13.35 -9.87
C PRO A 16 0.57 12.10 -10.72
N LEU A 17 0.33 12.28 -12.03
CA LEU A 17 0.13 11.17 -12.97
C LEU A 17 1.37 10.27 -13.06
N ASN A 18 2.57 10.86 -13.13
CA ASN A 18 3.81 10.11 -13.27
C ASN A 18 4.21 9.46 -11.94
N GLU A 19 3.97 10.13 -10.81
CA GLU A 19 4.09 9.51 -9.48
C GLU A 19 3.18 8.29 -9.34
N TYR A 20 1.93 8.38 -9.83
CA TYR A 20 1.00 7.26 -9.87
C TYR A 20 1.53 6.10 -10.72
N LEU A 21 2.00 6.36 -11.93
CA LEU A 21 2.54 5.34 -12.84
C LEU A 21 3.79 4.66 -12.24
N ALA A 22 4.72 5.45 -11.72
CA ALA A 22 5.93 4.93 -11.08
C ALA A 22 5.59 4.07 -9.85
N LEU A 23 4.64 4.50 -9.01
CA LEU A 23 4.22 3.71 -7.86
C LEU A 23 3.53 2.41 -8.31
N LYS A 24 2.65 2.48 -9.30
CA LYS A 24 1.94 1.33 -9.87
C LYS A 24 2.88 0.26 -10.43
N GLU A 25 4.02 0.65 -10.98
CA GLU A 25 5.03 -0.27 -11.53
C GLU A 25 5.90 -0.94 -10.45
N SER A 26 6.00 -0.34 -9.25
CA SER A 26 6.80 -0.91 -8.18
C SER A 26 6.22 -2.23 -7.67
N PHE A 27 7.08 -3.23 -7.40
CA PHE A 27 6.69 -4.63 -7.13
C PHE A 27 5.52 -4.79 -6.14
N LEU A 28 5.63 -4.15 -4.97
CA LEU A 28 4.66 -4.28 -3.89
C LEU A 28 3.30 -3.66 -4.26
N PHE A 29 3.32 -2.51 -4.95
CA PHE A 29 2.11 -1.80 -5.36
C PHE A 29 1.48 -2.43 -6.61
N ALA A 30 2.28 -2.96 -7.53
CA ALA A 30 1.82 -3.71 -8.70
C ALA A 30 0.96 -4.91 -8.28
N TRP A 31 1.34 -5.61 -7.20
CA TRP A 31 0.53 -6.68 -6.63
C TRP A 31 -0.85 -6.17 -6.15
N SER A 32 -0.92 -5.01 -5.50
CA SER A 32 -2.20 -4.44 -5.02
C SER A 32 -3.18 -4.05 -6.13
N VAL A 33 -2.66 -3.76 -7.33
CA VAL A 33 -3.43 -3.41 -8.54
C VAL A 33 -3.94 -4.63 -9.29
N SER A 34 -3.41 -5.81 -8.99
CA SER A 34 -3.78 -7.05 -9.68
C SER A 34 -5.27 -7.41 -9.54
N SER A 35 -5.71 -8.35 -10.38
CA SER A 35 -7.08 -8.87 -10.32
C SER A 35 -7.41 -9.38 -8.91
N GLN A 36 -8.69 -9.34 -8.52
CA GLN A 36 -9.11 -9.77 -7.17
C GLN A 36 -8.61 -11.19 -6.85
N ARG A 37 -8.65 -12.10 -7.82
CA ARG A 37 -8.19 -13.50 -7.65
C ARG A 37 -6.67 -13.56 -7.44
N SER A 38 -5.90 -12.90 -8.30
CA SER A 38 -4.44 -12.84 -8.19
C SER A 38 -4.02 -12.23 -6.86
N PHE A 39 -4.71 -11.18 -6.44
CA PHE A 39 -4.49 -10.53 -5.16
C PHE A 39 -4.73 -11.50 -3.98
N THR A 40 -5.87 -12.21 -3.96
CA THR A 40 -6.20 -13.15 -2.87
C THR A 40 -5.24 -14.34 -2.83
N PHE A 41 -4.87 -14.91 -3.98
CA PHE A 41 -3.90 -16.01 -4.02
C PHE A 41 -2.51 -15.56 -3.58
N GLY A 42 -2.06 -14.38 -4.02
CA GLY A 42 -0.79 -13.80 -3.56
C GLY A 42 -0.79 -13.55 -2.05
N PHE A 43 -1.91 -13.10 -1.49
CA PHE A 43 -2.05 -12.89 -0.05
C PHE A 43 -1.94 -14.20 0.73
N LEU A 44 -2.68 -15.24 0.31
CA LEU A 44 -2.63 -16.55 0.96
C LEU A 44 -1.24 -17.18 0.84
N TYR A 45 -0.63 -17.11 -0.34
CA TYR A 45 0.73 -17.61 -0.56
C TYR A 45 1.74 -16.91 0.35
N LEU A 46 1.68 -15.57 0.43
CA LEU A 46 2.56 -14.79 1.29
C LEU A 46 2.32 -15.10 2.77
N ALA A 47 1.08 -15.26 3.21
CA ALA A 47 0.76 -15.65 4.59
C ALA A 47 1.31 -17.04 4.95
N ILE A 48 1.14 -18.04 4.08
CA ILE A 48 1.67 -19.40 4.28
C ILE A 48 3.20 -19.38 4.29
N PHE A 49 3.81 -18.65 3.36
CA PHE A 49 5.27 -18.51 3.29
C PHE A 49 5.83 -17.88 4.57
N LEU A 50 5.22 -16.79 5.06
CA LEU A 50 5.63 -16.15 6.31
C LEU A 50 5.44 -17.07 7.50
N PHE A 51 4.34 -17.82 7.57
CA PHE A 51 4.09 -18.79 8.63
C PHE A 51 5.19 -19.86 8.67
N ILE A 52 5.49 -20.51 7.55
CA ILE A 52 6.57 -21.52 7.49
C ILE A 52 7.91 -20.89 7.88
N PHE A 53 8.20 -19.69 7.37
CA PHE A 53 9.43 -18.97 7.68
C PHE A 53 9.56 -18.72 9.18
N PHE A 54 8.59 -18.05 9.81
CA PHE A 54 8.65 -17.71 11.24
C PHE A 54 8.53 -18.91 12.16
N SER A 55 7.77 -19.93 11.78
CA SER A 55 7.71 -21.23 12.47
C SER A 55 9.11 -21.84 12.68
N ILE A 56 9.96 -21.80 11.65
CA ILE A 56 11.36 -22.26 11.75
C ILE A 56 12.13 -21.42 12.77
N PHE A 57 12.02 -20.09 12.75
CA PHE A 57 12.70 -19.24 13.73
C PHE A 57 12.21 -19.50 15.15
N ILE A 58 10.90 -19.53 15.37
CA ILE A 58 10.31 -19.73 16.71
C ILE A 58 10.76 -21.09 17.26
N SER A 59 10.76 -22.15 16.45
CA SER A 59 11.21 -23.48 16.90
C SER A 59 12.69 -23.54 17.28
N LEU A 60 13.54 -22.73 16.65
CA LEU A 60 14.98 -22.68 16.95
C LEU A 60 15.30 -21.82 18.18
N PHE A 61 14.55 -20.74 18.41
CA PHE A 61 14.87 -19.73 19.42
C PHE A 61 14.00 -19.80 20.68
N THR A 62 12.92 -20.58 20.69
CA THR A 62 12.00 -20.66 21.83
C THR A 62 11.67 -22.10 22.21
N ASN A 63 11.67 -22.37 23.52
CA ASN A 63 11.16 -23.61 24.10
C ASN A 63 9.71 -23.42 24.52
N LEU A 64 8.79 -23.37 23.57
CA LEU A 64 7.36 -23.36 23.85
C LEU A 64 6.90 -24.80 24.13
N HIS A 65 6.36 -25.03 25.33
CA HIS A 65 5.95 -26.36 25.78
C HIS A 65 4.63 -26.84 25.18
N SER A 66 3.77 -25.91 24.74
CA SER A 66 2.48 -26.25 24.12
C SER A 66 2.48 -25.92 22.63
N PHE A 67 2.01 -26.88 21.82
CA PHE A 67 1.85 -26.69 20.37
C PHE A 67 0.90 -25.54 20.05
N LEU A 68 -0.12 -25.33 20.88
CA LEU A 68 -1.12 -24.28 20.67
C LEU A 68 -0.51 -22.87 20.84
N GLN A 69 0.26 -22.64 21.91
CA GLN A 69 0.96 -21.36 22.11
C GLN A 69 2.00 -21.11 21.00
N PHE A 70 2.67 -22.15 20.51
CA PHE A 70 3.56 -22.05 19.36
C PHE A 70 2.82 -21.52 18.13
N VAL A 71 1.71 -22.15 17.72
CA VAL A 71 0.93 -21.71 16.56
C VAL A 71 0.37 -20.31 16.75
N LEU A 72 -0.15 -19.96 17.93
CA LEU A 72 -0.68 -18.63 18.21
C LEU A 72 0.39 -17.54 18.16
N SER A 73 1.59 -17.82 18.67
CA SER A 73 2.72 -16.89 18.61
C SER A 73 3.19 -16.65 17.17
N ASP A 74 3.24 -17.69 16.36
CA ASP A 74 3.61 -17.60 14.95
C ASP A 74 2.57 -16.81 14.14
N LEU A 75 1.28 -17.14 14.32
CA LEU A 75 0.18 -16.39 13.71
C LEU A 75 0.21 -14.91 14.09
N PHE A 76 0.56 -14.58 15.34
CA PHE A 76 0.69 -13.19 15.77
C PHE A 76 1.81 -12.45 15.01
N VAL A 77 2.98 -13.06 14.89
CA VAL A 77 4.13 -12.47 14.16
C VAL A 77 3.80 -12.31 12.67
N VAL A 78 3.21 -13.32 12.04
CA VAL A 78 2.76 -13.26 10.64
C VAL A 78 1.76 -12.12 10.45
N ASN A 79 0.78 -11.98 11.35
CA ASN A 79 -0.22 -10.92 11.27
C ASN A 79 0.42 -9.53 11.39
N LEU A 80 1.41 -9.38 12.27
CA LEU A 80 2.17 -8.14 12.44
C LEU A 80 2.91 -7.73 11.17
N VAL A 81 3.61 -8.66 10.52
CA VAL A 81 4.29 -8.36 9.25
C VAL A 81 3.29 -7.97 8.16
N LEU A 82 2.19 -8.72 8.03
CA LEU A 82 1.12 -8.40 7.08
C LEU A 82 0.51 -7.02 7.35
N PHE A 83 0.27 -6.69 8.61
CA PHE A 83 -0.29 -5.40 9.02
C PHE A 83 0.61 -4.23 8.61
N ILE A 84 1.92 -4.33 8.85
CA ILE A 84 2.89 -3.30 8.43
C ILE A 84 2.90 -3.16 6.89
N LEU A 85 2.86 -4.28 6.16
CA LEU A 85 2.81 -4.27 4.70
C LEU A 85 1.58 -3.52 4.19
N PHE A 86 0.40 -3.79 4.77
CA PHE A 86 -0.83 -3.08 4.38
C PHE A 86 -0.85 -1.61 4.78
N ILE A 87 -0.21 -1.23 5.89
CA ILE A 87 0.02 0.18 6.22
C ILE A 87 0.83 0.86 5.11
N ARG A 88 1.92 0.25 4.65
CA ARG A 88 2.76 0.81 3.57
C ARG A 88 1.97 1.00 2.28
N LEU A 89 1.18 0.01 1.89
CA LEU A 89 0.27 0.09 0.75
C LEU A 89 -0.74 1.23 0.90
N TYR A 90 -1.41 1.29 2.05
CA TYR A 90 -2.42 2.29 2.34
C TYR A 90 -1.85 3.71 2.27
N LEU A 91 -0.68 3.95 2.89
CA LEU A 91 -0.03 5.25 2.88
C LEU A 91 0.41 5.68 1.48
N GLY A 92 0.99 4.76 0.70
CA GLY A 92 1.42 5.06 -0.67
C GLY A 92 0.26 5.45 -1.57
N TRP A 93 -0.83 4.68 -1.58
CA TRP A 93 -2.01 5.03 -2.38
C TRP A 93 -2.74 6.25 -1.84
N SER A 94 -2.80 6.46 -0.52
CA SER A 94 -3.39 7.65 0.10
C SER A 94 -2.62 8.93 -0.26
N TYR A 95 -1.30 8.85 -0.40
CA TYR A 95 -0.48 9.96 -0.89
C TYR A 95 -0.82 10.29 -2.36
N ILE A 96 -0.88 9.27 -3.23
CA ILE A 96 -1.20 9.46 -4.65
C ILE A 96 -2.60 10.03 -4.85
N ILE A 97 -3.63 9.48 -4.20
CA ILE A 97 -5.00 10.00 -4.34
C ILE A 97 -5.08 11.46 -3.89
N LYS A 98 -4.37 11.84 -2.82
CA LYS A 98 -4.32 13.23 -2.35
C LYS A 98 -3.70 14.15 -3.41
N ARG A 99 -2.60 13.73 -4.04
CA ARG A 99 -1.91 14.49 -5.11
C ARG A 99 -2.77 14.62 -6.38
N LEU A 100 -3.49 13.56 -6.76
CA LEU A 100 -4.41 13.57 -7.90
C LEU A 100 -5.61 14.50 -7.65
N MET A 101 -6.25 14.39 -6.47
CA MET A 101 -7.46 15.16 -6.15
C MET A 101 -7.19 16.66 -5.88
N SER A 102 -5.96 17.02 -5.51
CA SER A 102 -5.56 18.40 -5.25
C SER A 102 -5.63 19.28 -6.49
N ALA A 103 -6.15 20.50 -6.34
CA ALA A 103 -6.13 21.52 -7.38
C ALA A 103 -4.76 22.20 -7.54
N THR A 104 -3.89 22.08 -6.54
CA THR A 104 -2.55 22.66 -6.54
C THR A 104 -1.47 21.59 -6.44
N ILE A 105 -0.33 21.84 -7.07
CA ILE A 105 0.88 21.02 -6.99
C ILE A 105 2.02 21.91 -6.51
N PHE A 106 2.60 21.55 -5.37
CA PHE A 106 3.92 22.07 -4.99
C PHE A 106 4.99 21.30 -5.75
N TYR A 107 5.95 22.04 -6.33
CA TYR A 107 7.06 21.50 -7.09
C TYR A 107 8.31 22.35 -6.92
N GLU A 108 9.46 21.73 -7.18
CA GLU A 108 10.77 22.37 -7.11
C GLU A 108 11.43 22.31 -8.50
N GLU A 109 11.78 23.47 -9.05
CA GLU A 109 12.62 23.58 -10.25
C GLU A 109 14.09 23.48 -9.84
N SER A 110 14.93 22.88 -10.70
CA SER A 110 16.35 22.68 -10.41
C SER A 110 17.05 23.99 -10.03
N GLY A 111 17.45 24.17 -8.77
CA GLY A 111 18.05 25.39 -8.25
C GLY A 111 18.03 25.46 -6.72
N TRP A 112 18.53 26.56 -6.14
CA TRP A 112 18.51 26.81 -4.70
C TRP A 112 17.07 27.11 -4.21
N TYR A 113 16.41 26.10 -3.63
CA TYR A 113 15.30 26.15 -2.66
C TYR A 113 14.03 26.98 -2.95
N ASP A 114 13.82 27.52 -4.15
CA ASP A 114 12.58 28.23 -4.47
C ASP A 114 11.48 27.25 -4.93
N GLY A 115 10.82 26.63 -3.95
CA GLY A 115 9.61 25.83 -4.19
C GLY A 115 8.47 26.69 -4.72
N GLN A 116 7.80 26.23 -5.78
CA GLN A 116 6.69 26.91 -6.42
C GLN A 116 5.39 26.12 -6.28
N VAL A 117 4.26 26.81 -6.39
CA VAL A 117 2.92 26.19 -6.40
C VAL A 117 2.26 26.47 -7.74
N TRP A 118 1.93 25.41 -8.46
CA TRP A 118 1.16 25.48 -9.69
C TRP A 118 -0.29 25.10 -9.45
N ILE A 119 -1.22 25.84 -10.05
CA ILE A 119 -2.66 25.56 -10.03
C ILE A 119 -2.99 24.80 -11.31
N LYS A 120 -3.57 23.59 -11.16
CA LYS A 120 -3.96 22.75 -12.29
C LYS A 120 -5.03 23.44 -13.12
N THR A 121 -4.92 23.37 -14.45
CA THR A 121 -6.02 23.74 -15.33
C THR A 121 -7.20 22.75 -15.16
N SER A 122 -8.38 23.14 -15.65
CA SER A 122 -9.58 22.28 -15.62
C SER A 122 -9.33 20.90 -16.19
N ASP A 123 -8.56 20.83 -17.28
CA ASP A 123 -8.37 19.59 -18.05
C ASP A 123 -7.48 18.61 -17.26
N TYR A 124 -6.36 19.09 -16.73
CA TYR A 124 -5.47 18.33 -15.84
C TYR A 124 -6.19 17.83 -14.59
N LEU A 125 -6.95 18.73 -13.94
CA LEU A 125 -7.67 18.38 -12.71
C LEU A 125 -8.76 17.34 -12.97
N THR A 126 -9.45 17.43 -14.10
CA THR A 126 -10.50 16.47 -14.49
C THR A 126 -9.89 15.11 -14.78
N GLN A 127 -8.80 15.05 -15.55
CA GLN A 127 -8.06 13.82 -15.81
C GLN A 127 -7.58 13.14 -14.52
N ASP A 128 -6.91 13.89 -13.64
CA ASP A 128 -6.37 13.36 -12.40
C ASP A 128 -7.48 12.82 -11.48
N ARG A 129 -8.61 13.53 -11.38
CA ARG A 129 -9.76 13.10 -10.58
C ARG A 129 -10.40 11.83 -11.12
N LEU A 130 -10.51 11.68 -12.45
CA LEU A 130 -11.02 10.45 -13.06
C LEU A 130 -10.12 9.26 -12.71
N ILE A 131 -8.79 9.43 -12.80
CA ILE A 131 -7.83 8.38 -12.42
C ILE A 131 -7.94 8.08 -10.92
N GLY A 132 -8.00 9.11 -10.09
CA GLY A 132 -8.13 8.98 -8.65
C GLY A 132 -9.38 8.19 -8.25
N LEU A 133 -10.54 8.55 -8.79
CA LEU A 133 -11.82 7.94 -8.43
C LEU A 133 -11.99 6.53 -9.01
N TYR A 134 -11.63 6.30 -10.27
CA TYR A 134 -11.93 5.05 -10.95
C TYR A 134 -10.80 4.01 -10.90
N GLN A 135 -9.55 4.44 -10.70
CA GLN A 135 -8.40 3.52 -10.64
C GLN A 135 -7.90 3.38 -9.21
N VAL A 136 -7.54 4.49 -8.55
CA VAL A 136 -6.84 4.44 -7.25
C VAL A 136 -7.78 4.13 -6.08
N MET A 137 -8.97 4.73 -6.04
CA MET A 137 -9.92 4.55 -4.93
C MET A 137 -10.33 3.08 -4.70
N PRO A 138 -10.61 2.26 -5.74
CA PRO A 138 -10.84 0.82 -5.55
C PRO A 138 -9.69 0.09 -4.85
N PHE A 139 -8.44 0.44 -5.13
CA PHE A 139 -7.28 -0.18 -4.48
C PHE A 139 -7.22 0.18 -2.99
N ILE A 140 -7.46 1.45 -2.66
CA ILE A 140 -7.53 1.91 -1.27
C ILE A 140 -8.64 1.20 -0.51
N LEU A 141 -9.83 1.07 -1.09
CA LEU A 141 -10.96 0.37 -0.47
C LEU A 141 -10.63 -1.09 -0.20
N ARG A 142 -10.05 -1.80 -1.18
CA ARG A 142 -9.57 -3.19 -1.00
C ARG A 142 -8.61 -3.30 0.18
N ILE A 143 -7.62 -2.40 0.28
CA ILE A 143 -6.64 -2.39 1.37
C ILE A 143 -7.31 -2.13 2.72
N LYS A 144 -8.29 -1.21 2.79
CA LYS A 144 -9.06 -0.96 4.03
C LYS A 144 -9.81 -2.20 4.52
N TYR A 145 -10.42 -2.97 3.62
CA TYR A 145 -11.09 -4.21 3.99
C TYR A 145 -10.11 -5.22 4.60
N ILE A 146 -8.93 -5.37 4.00
CA ILE A 146 -7.93 -6.31 4.50
C ILE A 146 -7.35 -5.83 5.82
N PHE A 147 -7.13 -4.52 5.97
CA PHE A 147 -6.68 -3.93 7.22
C PHE A 147 -7.67 -4.19 8.36
N PHE A 148 -8.97 -4.10 8.07
CA PHE A 148 -10.00 -4.47 9.04
C PHE A 148 -9.97 -5.97 9.38
N ILE A 149 -9.76 -6.84 8.38
CA ILE A 149 -9.64 -8.28 8.58
C ILE A 149 -8.39 -8.62 9.42
N THR A 150 -7.23 -8.02 9.15
CA THR A 150 -6.01 -8.27 9.94
C THR A 150 -6.18 -7.77 11.37
N TRP A 151 -6.82 -6.62 11.57
CA TRP A 151 -7.16 -6.11 12.89
C TRP A 151 -8.10 -7.06 13.67
N LEU A 152 -9.15 -7.58 13.02
CA LEU A 152 -10.02 -8.60 13.63
C LEU A 152 -9.24 -9.86 13.97
N ASN A 153 -8.31 -10.30 13.13
CA ASN A 153 -7.48 -11.47 13.42
C ASN A 153 -6.60 -11.24 14.65
N PHE A 154 -6.02 -10.05 14.85
CA PHE A 154 -5.31 -9.74 16.08
C PHE A 154 -6.18 -9.91 17.32
N PHE A 155 -7.41 -9.40 17.26
CA PHE A 155 -8.36 -9.53 18.36
C PHE A 155 -8.69 -11.00 18.65
N VAL A 156 -8.91 -11.80 17.60
CA VAL A 156 -9.15 -13.25 17.73
C VAL A 156 -7.94 -13.95 18.36
N ILE A 157 -6.73 -13.71 17.87
CA ILE A 157 -5.50 -14.32 18.41
C ILE A 157 -5.32 -13.94 19.89
N TYR A 158 -5.57 -12.68 20.25
CA TYR A 158 -5.52 -12.22 21.63
C TYR A 158 -6.51 -12.95 22.53
N LEU A 159 -7.76 -13.13 22.09
CA LEU A 159 -8.76 -13.89 22.85
C LEU A 159 -8.37 -15.34 23.04
N PHE A 160 -7.83 -16.01 22.01
CA PHE A 160 -7.37 -17.39 22.11
C PHE A 160 -6.19 -17.53 23.10
N ASN A 161 -5.22 -16.62 23.06
CA ASN A 161 -4.10 -16.60 24.02
C ASN A 161 -4.54 -16.30 25.47
N TYR A 162 -5.70 -15.67 25.67
CA TYR A 162 -6.23 -15.44 27.02
C TYR A 162 -6.93 -16.68 27.58
N ILE A 163 -7.53 -17.50 26.71
CA ILE A 163 -8.31 -18.68 27.09
C ILE A 163 -7.41 -19.91 27.31
N PHE A 164 -6.36 -20.06 26.50
CA PHE A 164 -5.45 -21.22 26.48
C PHE A 164 -4.02 -20.85 26.88
#